data_AF-A0A329SU56-F1
#
_entry.id   AF-A0A329SU56-F1
#
_cell.length_a   1.000
_cell.length_b   1.000
_cell.length_c   1.000
_cell.angle_alpha   90.00
_cell.angle_beta   90.00
_cell.angle_gamma   90.00
#
_symmetry.space_group_name_H-M   'P 1'
#
loop_
_entity.id
_entity.type
_entity.pdbx_description
1 polymer ?
#
loop_
_entity_poly.entity_id
_entity_poly.type
_entity_poly.pdbx_seq_one_letter_code
_entity_poly.pdbx_strand_id
1 'polypeptide(L)'
;MWDGKLGLWPLTEEYVAQRSSRNRPKGTVCTRNIDVVNRNIYKNFLIRYVIPAIKQQWPRGDRRRPVMIQQDNAKPHVLPHDADVVAAGMEGGWCIRLLFQPPIHLTSTYWT
;
A
#
# COMPACT_ATOMS: atom_id res chain seq x y z
N MET A 1 -8.42 -0.14 -21.93
CA MET A 1 -7.21 0.71 -21.81
C MET A 1 -7.06 1.05 -20.33
N TRP A 2 -5.87 0.94 -19.75
CA TRP A 2 -5.62 1.32 -18.35
C TRP A 2 -5.65 2.85 -18.23
N ASP A 3 -6.35 3.39 -17.24
CA ASP A 3 -6.56 4.83 -17.04
C ASP A 3 -5.54 5.46 -16.08
N GLY A 4 -4.56 4.67 -15.60
CA GLY A 4 -3.52 5.11 -14.69
C GLY A 4 -3.95 5.19 -13.22
N LYS A 5 -5.18 4.84 -12.87
CA LYS A 5 -5.71 5.04 -11.53
C LYS A 5 -5.87 3.72 -10.78
N LEU A 6 -5.10 3.58 -9.70
CA LEU A 6 -5.36 2.59 -8.66
C LEU A 6 -6.32 3.21 -7.63
N GLY A 7 -7.21 2.40 -7.06
CA GLY A 7 -8.21 2.86 -6.08
C GLY A 7 -7.61 3.53 -4.83
N LEU A 8 -8.49 4.08 -3.98
CA LEU A 8 -8.13 4.65 -2.68
C LEU A 8 -8.56 3.69 -1.57
N TRP A 9 -7.61 3.27 -0.72
CA TRP A 9 -7.91 2.46 0.46
C TRP A 9 -7.76 3.31 1.73
N PRO A 10 -8.84 3.56 2.48
CA PRO A 10 -8.72 4.23 3.77
C PRO A 10 -7.98 3.33 4.76
N LEU A 11 -7.08 3.92 5.54
CA LEU A 11 -6.32 3.21 6.56
C LEU A 11 -7.16 3.06 7.84
N THR A 12 -8.11 2.13 7.79
CA THR A 12 -9.10 1.91 8.84
C THR A 12 -9.05 0.49 9.39
N GLU A 13 -9.51 0.32 10.62
CA GLU A 13 -9.74 -0.98 11.23
C GLU A 13 -11.21 -1.15 11.65
N GLU A 14 -11.68 -2.39 11.61
CA GLU A 14 -12.96 -2.76 12.21
C GLU A 14 -12.77 -3.05 13.71
N TYR A 15 -13.72 -2.59 14.52
CA TYR A 15 -13.74 -2.83 15.94
C TYR A 15 -15.17 -3.02 16.44
N VAL A 16 -15.32 -3.75 17.54
CA VAL A 16 -16.62 -3.94 18.18
C VAL A 16 -16.89 -2.80 19.15
N ALA A 17 -18.01 -2.10 18.97
CA ALA A 17 -18.43 -1.00 19.83
C ALA A 17 -18.59 -1.48 21.29
N GLN A 18 -17.74 -0.98 22.18
CA GLN A 18 -17.75 -1.37 23.60
C GLN A 18 -18.83 -0.64 24.41
N ARG A 19 -19.25 0.54 23.95
CA ARG A 19 -20.26 1.38 24.59
C ARG A 19 -21.35 1.68 23.58
N SER A 20 -22.60 1.68 24.04
CA SER A 20 -23.73 2.14 23.24
C SER A 20 -23.66 3.66 23.09
N SER A 21 -23.90 4.13 21.86
CA SER A 21 -24.14 5.53 21.53
C SER A 21 -25.33 5.61 20.58
N ARG A 22 -25.86 6.81 20.33
CA ARG A 22 -27.09 7.01 19.53
C ARG A 22 -27.07 6.27 18.18
N ASN A 23 -25.90 6.18 17.55
CA ASN A 23 -25.73 5.56 16.23
C ASN A 23 -24.91 4.27 16.25
N ARG A 24 -24.45 3.81 17.43
CA ARG A 24 -23.62 2.60 17.57
C ARG A 24 -24.05 1.84 18.82
N PRO A 25 -25.02 0.93 18.73
CA PRO A 25 -25.34 0.01 19.82
C PRO A 25 -24.10 -0.81 20.22
N LYS A 26 -23.95 -1.13 21.50
CA LYS A 26 -22.89 -2.01 21.99
C LYS A 26 -22.92 -3.34 21.23
N GLY A 27 -21.76 -3.83 20.82
CA GLY A 27 -21.62 -5.06 20.03
C GLY A 27 -21.64 -4.86 18.51
N THR A 28 -21.97 -3.67 18.02
CA THR A 28 -21.97 -3.39 16.57
C THR A 28 -20.53 -3.31 16.05
N VAL A 29 -20.25 -3.97 14.92
CA VAL A 29 -18.98 -3.82 14.19
C VAL A 29 -18.97 -2.43 13.56
N CYS A 30 -17.96 -1.63 13.91
CA CYS A 30 -17.79 -0.26 13.46
C CYS A 30 -16.41 -0.11 12.83
N THR A 31 -16.26 0.86 11.94
CA THR A 31 -14.97 1.21 11.35
C THR A 31 -14.42 2.46 12.02
N ARG A 32 -13.12 2.46 12.36
CA ARG A 32 -12.40 3.65 12.82
C ARG A 32 -11.07 3.80 12.09
N ASN A 33 -10.53 5.01 12.12
CA ASN A 33 -9.18 5.27 11.62
C ASN A 33 -8.15 4.58 12.53
N ILE A 34 -7.07 4.09 11.91
CA ILE A 34 -5.93 3.59 12.68
C ILE A 34 -5.13 4.80 13.18
N ASP A 35 -5.12 5.00 14.50
CA ASP A 35 -4.51 6.18 15.12
C ASP A 35 -2.97 6.22 14.95
N VAL A 36 -2.32 5.05 14.90
CA VAL A 36 -0.87 4.94 14.72
C VAL A 36 -0.54 3.94 13.63
N VAL A 37 0.01 4.44 12.52
CA VAL A 37 0.52 3.62 11.42
C VAL A 37 1.92 3.16 11.76
N ASN A 38 2.08 1.89 12.11
CA ASN A 38 3.40 1.29 12.23
C ASN A 38 3.77 0.52 10.94
N ARG A 39 5.04 0.13 10.83
CA ARG A 39 5.57 -0.58 9.67
C ARG A 39 4.80 -1.86 9.34
N ASN A 40 4.35 -2.59 10.35
CA ASN A 40 3.64 -3.86 10.14
C ASN A 40 2.23 -3.65 9.55
N ILE A 41 1.52 -2.62 10.02
CA ILE A 41 0.21 -2.23 9.47
C ILE A 41 0.37 -1.79 8.02
N TYR A 42 1.35 -0.93 7.74
CA TYR A 42 1.62 -0.45 6.39
C TYR A 42 2.01 -1.62 5.44
N LYS A 43 2.89 -2.51 5.89
CA LYS A 43 3.24 -3.75 5.18
C LYS A 43 2.02 -4.60 4.84
N ASN A 44 1.15 -4.81 5.82
CA ASN A 44 -0.06 -5.59 5.65
C ASN A 44 -0.98 -4.96 4.59
N PHE A 45 -1.10 -3.64 4.59
CA PHE A 45 -1.87 -2.90 3.58
C PHE A 45 -1.30 -3.06 2.16
N LEU A 46 0.03 -2.98 2.01
CA LEU A 46 0.68 -3.20 0.71
C LEU A 46 0.37 -4.59 0.16
N ILE A 47 0.49 -5.62 1.00
CA ILE A 47 0.30 -7.02 0.60
C ILE A 47 -1.19 -7.34 0.35
N ARG A 48 -2.10 -6.85 1.19
CA ARG A 48 -3.52 -7.21 1.11
C ARG A 48 -4.31 -6.43 0.06
N TYR A 49 -3.94 -5.18 -0.19
CA TYR A 49 -4.75 -4.29 -1.03
C TYR A 49 -3.99 -3.81 -2.26
N VAL A 50 -2.82 -3.20 -2.07
CA VAL A 50 -2.11 -2.49 -3.15
C VAL A 50 -1.59 -3.45 -4.21
N ILE A 51 -0.82 -4.47 -3.81
CA ILE A 51 -0.23 -5.43 -4.75
C ILE A 51 -1.33 -6.20 -5.52
N PRO A 52 -2.39 -6.74 -4.88
CA PRO A 52 -3.47 -7.39 -5.61
C PRO A 52 -4.18 -6.46 -6.60
N ALA A 53 -4.42 -5.20 -6.24
CA ALA A 53 -5.05 -4.23 -7.13
C ALA A 53 -4.18 -3.94 -8.36
N ILE A 54 -2.87 -3.78 -8.18
CA ILE A 54 -1.92 -3.67 -9.30
C ILE A 54 -2.06 -4.91 -10.20
N LYS A 55 -2.00 -6.12 -9.64
CA LYS A 55 -2.12 -7.35 -10.43
C LYS A 55 -3.44 -7.45 -11.21
N GLN A 56 -4.52 -6.93 -10.65
CA GLN A 56 -5.85 -6.98 -11.26
C GLN A 56 -6.02 -5.98 -12.40
N GLN A 57 -5.54 -4.75 -12.21
CA GLN A 57 -5.87 -3.65 -13.10
C GLN A 57 -4.73 -3.26 -14.07
N TRP A 58 -3.48 -3.57 -13.73
CA TRP A 58 -2.34 -3.25 -14.56
C TRP A 58 -2.36 -4.01 -15.89
N PRO A 59 -1.91 -3.42 -17.02
CA PRO A 59 -1.87 -4.10 -18.30
C PRO A 59 -1.14 -5.45 -18.25
N ARG A 60 -1.85 -6.54 -18.59
CA ARG A 60 -1.31 -7.90 -18.50
C ARG A 60 -0.07 -8.14 -19.37
N GLY A 61 0.06 -7.42 -20.49
CA GLY A 61 1.24 -7.48 -21.36
C GLY A 61 2.52 -7.02 -20.67
N ASP A 62 2.41 -6.13 -19.68
CA ASP A 62 3.53 -5.58 -18.93
C ASP A 62 3.81 -6.35 -17.64
N ARG A 63 3.16 -7.49 -17.39
CA ARG A 63 3.30 -8.28 -16.15
C ARG A 63 4.76 -8.56 -15.75
N ARG A 64 5.63 -8.80 -16.75
CA ARG A 64 7.06 -9.10 -16.54
C ARG A 64 7.95 -7.85 -16.45
N ARG A 65 7.42 -6.67 -16.74
CA ARG A 65 8.16 -5.40 -16.62
C ARG A 65 8.13 -4.93 -15.17
N PRO A 66 9.18 -4.21 -14.73
CA PRO A 66 9.19 -3.65 -13.38
C PRO A 66 8.01 -2.68 -13.17
N VAL A 67 7.24 -2.89 -12.10
CA VAL A 67 6.27 -1.93 -11.57
C VAL A 67 6.81 -1.42 -10.25
N MET A 68 7.02 -0.11 -10.15
CA MET A 68 7.60 0.52 -8.97
C MET A 68 6.51 1.15 -8.10
N ILE A 69 6.39 0.68 -6.86
CA ILE A 69 5.63 1.36 -5.80
C ILE A 69 6.59 2.33 -5.13
N GLN A 70 6.34 3.63 -5.32
CA GLN A 70 7.12 4.68 -4.67
C GLN A 70 6.45 5.06 -3.34
N GLN A 71 7.25 5.10 -2.28
CA GLN A 71 6.86 5.62 -0.96
C GLN A 71 7.85 6.72 -0.56
N ASP A 72 7.42 7.67 0.27
CA ASP A 72 8.30 8.70 0.84
C ASP A 72 9.23 8.12 1.92
N ASN A 73 9.99 8.95 2.63
CA ASN A 73 10.99 8.52 3.63
C ASN A 73 10.53 8.76 5.09
N ALA A 74 9.22 8.70 5.36
CA ALA A 74 8.66 8.83 6.70
C ALA A 74 8.86 7.59 7.60
N LYS A 75 8.77 7.78 8.92
CA LYS A 75 9.01 6.71 9.92
C LYS A 75 7.75 5.86 10.19
N PRO A 76 7.17 5.20 9.15
CA PRO A 76 6.86 3.78 9.29
C PRO A 76 7.13 2.93 8.04
N HIS A 77 7.97 3.36 7.10
CA HIS A 77 8.09 2.61 5.83
C HIS A 77 8.75 1.23 5.94
N VAL A 78 8.30 0.37 5.03
CA VAL A 78 8.80 -0.99 4.82
C VAL A 78 10.04 -0.91 3.94
N LEU A 79 11.05 -1.71 4.25
CA LEU A 79 12.27 -1.75 3.43
C LEU A 79 11.94 -2.27 2.03
N PRO A 80 12.53 -1.71 0.95
CA PRO A 80 12.42 -2.22 -0.41
C PRO A 80 12.66 -3.73 -0.57
N HIS A 81 13.46 -4.29 0.34
CA HIS A 81 13.86 -5.70 0.35
C HIS A 81 13.13 -6.52 1.41
N ASP A 82 12.02 -6.02 1.97
CA ASP A 82 11.18 -6.80 2.87
C ASP A 82 10.69 -8.07 2.16
N ALA A 83 11.00 -9.24 2.74
CA ALA A 83 10.82 -10.52 2.10
C ALA A 83 9.36 -10.81 1.70
N ASP A 84 8.38 -10.43 2.52
CA ASP A 84 6.98 -10.71 2.24
C ASP A 84 6.44 -9.80 1.14
N VAL A 85 6.87 -8.53 1.11
CA VAL A 85 6.51 -7.59 0.04
C VAL A 85 7.12 -8.05 -1.29
N VAL A 86 8.39 -8.49 -1.27
CA VAL A 86 9.06 -9.03 -2.46
C VAL A 86 8.37 -10.31 -2.94
N ALA A 87 8.06 -11.24 -2.04
CA ALA A 87 7.36 -12.47 -2.40
C ALA A 87 5.99 -12.18 -3.04
N ALA A 88 5.19 -11.32 -2.41
CA ALA A 88 3.90 -10.91 -2.95
C ALA A 88 4.03 -10.22 -4.31
N GLY A 89 5.06 -9.39 -4.51
CA GLY A 89 5.30 -8.67 -5.76
C GLY A 89 5.83 -9.52 -6.91
N MET A 90 6.44 -10.68 -6.62
CA MET A 90 7.01 -11.61 -7.60
C MET A 90 6.09 -12.78 -7.96
N GLU A 91 5.11 -13.07 -7.09
CA GLU A 91 4.15 -14.15 -7.30
C GLU A 91 3.43 -14.03 -8.65
N GLY A 92 3.32 -15.14 -9.38
CA GLY A 92 2.57 -15.20 -10.64
C GLY A 92 3.29 -14.58 -11.84
N GLY A 93 4.62 -14.42 -11.75
CA GLY A 93 5.46 -13.87 -12.82
C GLY A 93 5.42 -12.34 -12.89
N TRP A 94 4.95 -11.69 -11.82
CA TRP A 94 4.98 -10.25 -11.66
C TRP A 94 6.38 -9.76 -11.27
N CYS A 95 6.67 -8.49 -11.51
CA CYS A 95 7.90 -7.83 -11.06
C CYS A 95 7.55 -6.51 -10.36
N ILE A 96 6.82 -6.59 -9.25
CA ILE A 96 6.42 -5.42 -8.46
C ILE A 96 7.47 -5.18 -7.36
N ARG A 97 7.97 -3.95 -7.25
CA ARG A 97 9.05 -3.59 -6.32
C ARG A 97 8.73 -2.30 -5.58
N LEU A 98 9.20 -2.19 -4.35
CA LEU A 98 9.08 -0.99 -3.54
C LEU A 98 10.35 -0.14 -3.68
N LEU A 99 10.19 1.18 -3.75
CA LEU A 99 11.30 2.15 -3.80
C LEU A 99 11.07 3.25 -2.76
N PHE A 100 12.14 3.69 -2.11
CA PHE A 100 12.13 4.95 -1.39
C PHE A 100 12.22 6.11 -2.39
N GLN A 101 11.42 7.15 -2.16
CA GLN A 101 11.64 8.43 -2.78
C GLN A 101 12.94 9.01 -2.22
N PRO A 102 13.87 9.46 -3.09
CA PRO A 102 15.04 10.16 -2.62
C PRO A 102 14.60 11.40 -1.80
N PRO A 103 15.29 11.73 -0.70
CA PRO A 103 15.07 12.99 -0.01
C PRO A 103 15.20 14.13 -1.01
N ILE A 104 14.35 15.15 -0.88
CA ILE A 104 14.25 16.26 -1.83
C ILE A 104 15.66 16.74 -2.24
N HIS A 105 16.00 16.61 -3.52
CA HIS A 105 17.11 17.33 -4.11
C HIS A 105 16.49 18.40 -4.99
N LEU A 106 16.46 19.65 -4.50
CA LEU A 106 16.33 20.81 -5.37
C LEU A 106 17.63 20.98 -6.13
N THR A 107 17.90 20.11 -7.09
CA THR A 107 18.91 20.35 -8.13
C THR A 107 18.44 19.68 -9.41
N SER A 108 17.85 20.51 -10.27
CA SER A 108 17.87 20.28 -11.71
C SER A 108 19.31 20.01 -12.13
N THR A 109 19.62 18.80 -12.60
CA THR A 109 20.68 18.55 -13.58
C THR A 109 20.72 17.08 -14.02
N TYR A 110 20.26 16.89 -15.26
CA TYR A 110 20.69 15.95 -16.31
C TYR A 110 20.67 14.43 -16.06
N TRP A 111 19.73 13.77 -16.74
CA TRP A 111 19.97 12.47 -17.37
C TRP A 111 20.35 12.71 -18.84
N THR A 112 21.53 12.26 -19.23
CA THR A 112 21.84 11.76 -20.59
C THR A 112 22.08 10.27 -20.47
#